data_AF-A0A1H8BR79-F1
#
_entry.id   AF-A0A1H8BR79-F1
#
_cell.length_a   1.000
_cell.length_b   1.000
_cell.length_c   1.000
_cell.angle_alpha   90.00
_cell.angle_beta   90.00
_cell.angle_gamma   90.00
#
_symmetry.space_group_name_H-M   'P 1'
#
loop_
_entity.id
_entity.type
_entity.pdbx_description
1 polymer ?
#
loop_
_entity_poly.entity_id
_entity_poly.type
_entity_poly.pdbx_seq_one_letter_code
_entity_poly.pdbx_strand_id
1 'polypeptide(L)'
;SGRSRTSVLAPPEPAERGYWVALGHVLRGVRRQWGAPGFDDEVVLVAPDGSRAAVSQDGSRAVEWGPRSLWLEAEELHTRWTGAGRPAEYLLEFTGPVQRVVGGPGLSWQLPMD
;
A
#
# COMPACT_ATOMS: atom_id res chain seq x y z
N SER A 1 -1.15 -21.82 6.32
CA SER A 1 -0.65 -21.15 7.54
C SER A 1 -0.14 -19.76 7.19
N GLY A 2 -0.04 -18.84 8.15
CA GLY A 2 0.52 -17.51 7.93
C GLY A 2 2.06 -17.53 8.03
N ARG A 3 2.73 -16.70 7.22
CA ARG A 3 4.19 -16.52 7.24
C ARG A 3 4.51 -15.28 8.06
N SER A 4 5.26 -15.44 9.15
CA SER A 4 5.69 -14.28 9.95
C SER A 4 6.97 -13.67 9.37
N ARG A 5 7.07 -12.36 9.46
CA ARG A 5 8.28 -11.62 9.10
C ARG A 5 8.51 -10.44 10.05
N THR A 6 9.77 -10.06 10.20
CA THR A 6 10.12 -8.76 10.78
C THR A 6 9.72 -7.68 9.79
N SER A 7 9.13 -6.62 10.33
CA SER A 7 8.78 -5.40 9.60
C SER A 7 9.71 -4.27 10.05
N VAL A 8 9.99 -3.33 9.14
CA VAL A 8 10.80 -2.13 9.42
C VAL A 8 9.99 -0.84 9.27
N LEU A 9 8.70 -0.98 9.01
CA LEU A 9 7.75 0.11 8.81
C LEU A 9 6.62 -0.01 9.84
N ALA A 10 6.49 0.99 10.71
CA ALA A 10 5.22 1.23 11.38
C ALA A 10 4.17 1.56 10.32
N PRO A 11 2.97 0.94 10.35
CA PRO A 11 1.96 1.22 9.36
C PRO A 11 1.71 2.72 9.23
N PRO A 12 1.71 3.29 8.00
CA PRO A 12 1.45 4.70 7.80
C PRO A 12 0.16 5.16 8.51
N GLU A 13 0.16 6.39 8.97
CA GLU A 13 -0.98 6.92 9.70
C GLU A 13 -2.21 6.98 8.77
N PRO A 14 -3.43 6.80 9.28
CA PRO A 14 -4.65 6.97 8.48
C PRO A 14 -4.70 8.31 7.74
N ALA A 15 -4.11 9.35 8.33
CA ALA A 15 -4.04 10.70 7.79
C ALA A 15 -3.07 10.85 6.61
N GLU A 16 -2.16 9.89 6.38
CA GLU A 16 -1.25 9.87 5.23
C GLU A 16 -1.98 9.41 3.95
N ARG A 17 -3.05 10.12 3.60
CA ARG A 17 -3.95 9.80 2.48
C ARG A 17 -3.21 9.60 1.17
N GLY A 18 -2.16 10.39 0.92
CA GLY A 18 -1.32 10.27 -0.26
C GLY A 18 -0.73 8.87 -0.42
N TYR A 19 -0.17 8.29 0.65
CA TYR A 19 0.36 6.93 0.63
C TYR A 19 -0.75 5.91 0.35
N TRP A 20 -1.89 6.02 1.04
CA TRP A 20 -3.00 5.07 0.88
C TRP A 20 -3.62 5.08 -0.52
N VAL A 21 -3.66 6.24 -1.18
CA VAL A 21 -4.03 6.36 -2.60
C VAL A 21 -3.03 5.64 -3.49
N ALA A 22 -1.72 5.92 -3.34
CA ALA A 22 -0.70 5.24 -4.13
C ALA A 22 -0.74 3.72 -3.92
N LEU A 23 -0.94 3.26 -2.69
CA LEU A 23 -1.02 1.83 -2.36
C LEU A 23 -2.15 1.13 -3.10
N GLY A 24 -3.35 1.73 -3.10
CA GLY A 24 -4.51 1.17 -3.79
C GLY A 24 -4.29 1.01 -5.30
N HIS A 25 -3.58 1.93 -5.93
CA HIS A 25 -3.35 1.88 -7.38
C HIS A 25 -2.10 1.09 -7.77
N VAL A 26 -0.96 1.37 -7.14
CA VAL A 26 0.33 0.75 -7.48
C VAL A 26 0.32 -0.73 -7.15
N LEU A 27 -0.33 -1.13 -6.04
CA LEU A 27 -0.41 -2.53 -5.62
C LEU A 27 -1.68 -3.24 -6.14
N ARG A 28 -2.34 -2.70 -7.17
CA ARG A 28 -3.49 -3.34 -7.85
C ARG A 28 -4.66 -3.69 -6.92
N GLY A 29 -5.29 -2.67 -6.35
CA GLY A 29 -6.52 -2.82 -5.56
C GLY A 29 -6.28 -3.34 -4.14
N VAL A 30 -5.05 -3.32 -3.64
CA VAL A 30 -4.78 -3.58 -2.21
C VAL A 30 -5.45 -2.48 -1.39
N ARG A 31 -6.12 -2.87 -0.32
CA ARG A 31 -6.78 -1.93 0.60
C ARG A 31 -6.42 -2.23 2.03
N ARG A 32 -6.44 -1.18 2.85
CA ARG A 32 -6.47 -1.31 4.30
C ARG A 32 -7.88 -1.75 4.74
N GLN A 33 -7.95 -2.79 5.54
CA GLN A 33 -9.16 -3.26 6.21
C GLN A 33 -9.17 -2.77 7.65
N TRP A 34 -10.28 -2.18 8.07
CA TRP A 34 -10.49 -1.65 9.42
C TRP A 34 -11.25 -2.66 10.28
N GLY A 35 -10.88 -2.78 11.56
CA GLY A 35 -11.61 -3.58 12.55
C GLY A 35 -11.75 -5.04 12.15
N ALA A 36 -10.69 -5.64 11.60
CA ALA A 36 -10.72 -7.05 11.24
C ALA A 36 -10.79 -7.89 12.54
N PRO A 37 -11.80 -8.77 12.71
CA PRO A 37 -11.95 -9.54 13.94
C PRO A 37 -10.68 -10.34 14.27
N GLY A 38 -10.18 -10.20 15.52
CA GLY A 38 -8.95 -10.84 15.97
C GLY A 38 -7.66 -10.10 15.61
N PHE A 39 -7.77 -8.91 15.03
CA PHE A 39 -6.67 -8.02 14.62
C PHE A 39 -6.95 -6.57 15.07
N ASP A 40 -7.57 -6.41 16.24
CA ASP A 40 -8.08 -5.12 16.72
C ASP A 40 -6.97 -4.06 16.89
N ASP A 41 -5.75 -4.53 17.19
CA ASP A 41 -4.55 -3.70 17.34
C ASP A 41 -3.59 -3.79 16.13
N GLU A 42 -4.06 -4.32 14.99
CA GLU A 42 -3.23 -4.52 13.80
C GLU A 42 -3.80 -3.79 12.57
N VAL A 43 -2.91 -3.38 11.67
CA VAL A 43 -3.31 -2.93 10.34
C VAL A 43 -3.36 -4.13 9.41
N VAL A 44 -4.53 -4.35 8.82
CA VAL A 44 -4.74 -5.44 7.87
C VAL A 44 -4.75 -4.90 6.44
N LEU A 45 -3.88 -5.43 5.58
CA LEU A 45 -3.94 -5.24 4.13
C LEU A 45 -4.61 -6.46 3.49
N VAL A 46 -5.46 -6.23 2.50
CA VAL A 46 -6.08 -7.30 1.70
C VAL A 46 -6.00 -6.99 0.21
N ALA A 47 -5.78 -8.02 -0.59
CA ALA A 47 -5.73 -7.95 -2.05
C ALA A 47 -6.87 -8.75 -2.70
N PRO A 48 -7.24 -8.45 -3.95
CA PRO A 48 -8.27 -9.19 -4.68
C PRO A 48 -7.97 -10.69 -4.90
N ASP A 49 -6.70 -11.08 -4.89
CA ASP A 49 -6.27 -12.48 -5.06
C ASP A 49 -6.34 -13.30 -3.76
N GLY A 50 -6.92 -12.74 -2.70
CA GLY A 50 -7.02 -13.36 -1.38
C GLY A 50 -5.76 -13.25 -0.52
N SER A 51 -4.70 -12.59 -1.02
CA SER A 51 -3.54 -12.27 -0.17
C SER A 51 -3.95 -11.30 0.93
N ARG A 52 -3.36 -11.47 2.11
CA ARG A 52 -3.57 -10.58 3.25
C ARG A 52 -2.31 -10.46 4.09
N ALA A 53 -2.12 -9.31 4.72
CA ALA A 53 -1.08 -9.10 5.71
C ALA A 53 -1.69 -8.43 6.95
N ALA A 54 -1.32 -8.88 8.14
CA ALA A 54 -1.69 -8.24 9.39
C ALA A 54 -0.41 -7.79 10.09
N VAL A 55 -0.37 -6.53 10.52
CA VAL A 55 0.85 -5.85 10.94
C VAL A 55 0.62 -5.19 12.28
N SER A 56 1.54 -5.44 13.21
CA SER A 56 1.51 -4.78 14.51
C SER A 56 1.58 -3.25 14.35
N GLN A 57 0.85 -2.52 15.19
CA GLN A 57 0.85 -1.06 15.17
C GLN A 57 2.25 -0.45 15.36
N ASP A 58 3.11 -1.11 16.12
CA ASP A 58 4.51 -0.69 16.31
C ASP A 58 5.41 -0.99 15.09
N GLY A 59 4.87 -1.66 14.06
CA GLY A 59 5.62 -2.02 12.86
C GLY A 59 6.68 -3.08 13.06
N SER A 60 6.75 -3.75 14.21
CA SER A 60 7.79 -4.74 14.51
C SER A 60 7.60 -6.05 13.74
N ARG A 61 6.35 -6.41 13.43
CA ARG A 61 6.00 -7.71 12.85
C ARG A 61 4.86 -7.61 11.86
N ALA A 62 4.97 -8.41 10.80
CA ALA A 62 3.85 -8.72 9.92
C ALA A 62 3.63 -10.23 9.81
N VAL A 63 2.38 -10.64 9.69
CA VAL A 63 1.98 -12.01 9.33
C VAL A 63 1.27 -11.96 7.98
N GLU A 64 1.73 -12.76 7.02
CA GLU A 64 1.25 -12.74 5.65
C GLU A 64 0.59 -14.08 5.25
N TRP A 65 -0.48 -14.00 4.47
CA TRP A 65 -1.17 -15.15 3.88
C TRP A 65 -1.40 -14.92 2.38
N GLY A 66 -1.47 -16.01 1.63
CA GLY A 66 -1.67 -15.96 0.18
C GLY A 66 -0.35 -15.85 -0.61
N PRO A 67 -0.44 -15.71 -1.95
CA PRO A 67 0.71 -15.74 -2.84
C PRO A 67 1.59 -14.48 -2.76
N ARG A 68 1.01 -13.31 -2.44
CA ARG A 68 1.76 -12.05 -2.36
C ARG A 68 2.29 -11.78 -0.96
N SER A 69 3.43 -11.10 -0.89
CA SER A 69 3.96 -10.52 0.34
C SER A 69 3.55 -9.04 0.41
N LEU A 70 2.27 -8.81 0.76
CA LEU A 70 1.67 -7.48 0.70
C LEU A 70 2.39 -6.45 1.58
N TRP A 71 2.97 -6.86 2.71
CA TRP A 71 3.69 -5.91 3.55
C TRP A 71 5.05 -5.54 2.97
N LEU A 72 5.72 -6.46 2.28
CA LEU A 72 6.97 -6.15 1.57
C LEU A 72 6.71 -5.14 0.46
N GLU A 73 5.68 -5.39 -0.33
CA GLU A 73 5.26 -4.48 -1.40
C GLU A 73 4.86 -3.10 -0.84
N ALA A 74 4.22 -3.06 0.32
CA ALA A 74 3.86 -1.82 1.02
C ALA A 74 5.08 -1.03 1.53
N GLU A 75 6.09 -1.73 2.08
CA GLU A 75 7.37 -1.14 2.49
C GLU A 75 8.14 -0.56 1.30
N GLU A 76 8.25 -1.33 0.20
CA GLU A 76 8.90 -0.88 -1.04
C GLU A 76 8.21 0.36 -1.63
N LEU A 77 6.88 0.37 -1.63
CA LEU A 77 6.11 1.54 -2.03
C LEU A 77 6.34 2.72 -1.09
N HIS A 78 6.41 2.50 0.22
CA HIS A 78 6.66 3.55 1.19
C HIS A 78 8.02 4.21 0.96
N THR A 79 9.05 3.44 0.62
CA THR A 79 10.36 3.97 0.21
C THR A 79 10.25 4.85 -1.04
N ARG A 80 9.52 4.42 -2.07
CA ARG A 80 9.31 5.20 -3.31
C ARG A 80 8.52 6.49 -3.03
N TRP A 81 7.46 6.40 -2.23
CA TRP A 81 6.62 7.53 -1.86
C TRP A 81 7.38 8.56 -1.02
N THR A 82 8.19 8.10 -0.06
CA THR A 82 9.07 8.97 0.72
C THR A 82 10.13 9.62 -0.16
N GLY A 83 10.75 8.85 -1.07
CA GLY A 83 11.72 9.37 -2.04
C GLY A 83 11.14 10.41 -3.01
N ALA A 84 9.84 10.33 -3.30
CA ALA A 84 9.10 11.33 -4.07
C ALA A 84 8.71 12.58 -3.26
N GLY A 85 9.11 12.67 -1.98
CA GLY A 85 8.81 13.81 -1.12
C GLY A 85 7.49 13.69 -0.34
N ARG A 86 6.97 12.48 -0.16
CA ARG A 86 5.70 12.21 0.55
C ARG A 86 4.51 12.97 -0.04
N PRO A 87 4.25 12.86 -1.35
CA PRO A 87 3.18 13.60 -2.00
C PRO A 87 1.82 13.34 -1.33
N ALA A 88 1.13 14.42 -0.98
CA ALA A 88 -0.26 14.40 -0.52
C ALA A 88 -1.25 14.57 -1.68
N GLU A 89 -0.79 15.14 -2.79
CA GLU A 89 -1.53 15.41 -4.02
C GLU A 89 -0.79 14.79 -5.20
N TYR A 90 -1.54 14.41 -6.23
CA TYR A 90 -0.99 13.78 -7.42
C TYR A 90 -1.46 14.51 -8.68
N LEU A 91 -0.55 14.68 -9.63
CA LEU A 91 -0.87 15.20 -10.95
C LEU A 91 -1.48 14.09 -11.80
N LEU A 92 -2.60 14.38 -12.46
CA LEU A 92 -3.20 13.51 -13.48
C LEU A 92 -2.85 14.03 -14.87
N GLU A 93 -2.09 13.26 -15.63
CA GLU A 93 -1.67 13.55 -16.99
C GLU A 93 -2.48 12.72 -18.00
N PHE A 94 -2.85 13.36 -19.11
CA PHE A 94 -3.58 12.74 -20.21
C PHE A 94 -2.68 12.71 -21.47
N THR A 95 -2.58 11.55 -22.11
CA THR A 95 -1.89 11.38 -23.39
C THR A 95 -2.73 10.50 -24.31
N GLY A 96 -3.57 11.13 -25.13
CA GLY A 96 -4.60 10.42 -25.87
C GLY A 96 -5.57 9.71 -24.91
N PRO A 97 -5.80 8.39 -25.04
CA PRO A 97 -6.66 7.65 -24.12
C PRO A 97 -5.96 7.32 -22.79
N VAL A 98 -4.63 7.41 -22.72
CA VAL A 98 -3.85 7.01 -21.54
C VAL A 98 -3.96 8.07 -20.44
N GLN A 99 -4.30 7.62 -19.24
CA GLN A 99 -4.29 8.42 -18.02
C GLN A 99 -3.14 7.96 -17.10
N ARG A 100 -2.27 8.90 -16.72
CA ARG A 100 -1.13 8.64 -15.84
C ARG A 100 -1.21 9.53 -14.60
N VAL A 101 -0.98 8.95 -13.43
CA VAL A 101 -0.86 9.68 -12.18
C VAL A 101 0.61 9.83 -11.82
N VAL A 102 1.04 11.04 -11.42
CA VAL A 102 2.41 11.39 -11.08
C VAL A 102 2.45 12.02 -9.68
N GLY A 103 3.26 11.45 -8.78
CA GLY A 103 3.47 11.94 -7.41
C GLY A 103 4.83 12.58 -7.19
N GLY A 104 5.60 12.79 -8.25
CA GLY A 104 6.99 13.25 -8.17
C GLY A 104 7.97 12.21 -8.71
N PRO A 105 9.28 12.45 -8.55
CA PRO A 105 10.33 11.62 -9.13
C PRO A 105 10.19 10.15 -8.71
N GLY A 106 10.11 9.26 -9.69
CA GLY A 106 10.08 7.81 -9.44
C GLY A 106 8.75 7.26 -8.90
N LEU A 107 7.72 8.09 -8.70
CA LEU A 107 6.38 7.65 -8.30
C LEU A 107 5.35 8.04 -9.37
N SER A 108 5.00 7.09 -10.23
CA SER A 108 3.90 7.22 -11.18
C SER A 108 3.24 5.88 -11.47
N TRP A 109 1.99 5.90 -11.90
CA TRP A 109 1.27 4.72 -12.36
C TRP A 109 0.26 5.10 -13.45
N GLN A 110 -0.17 4.12 -14.23
CA GLN A 110 -1.27 4.29 -15.18
C GLN A 110 -2.59 3.88 -14.54
N LEU A 111 -3.65 4.62 -14.81
CA LEU A 111 -5.00 4.19 -14.44
C LEU A 111 -5.49 3.13 -15.44
N PRO A 112 -6.31 2.15 -14.99
CA PRO A 112 -6.98 1.25 -15.90
C PRO A 112 -7.80 2.03 -16.93
N MET A 113 -7.84 1.55 -18.17
CA MET A 113 -8.86 1.97 -19.13
C MET A 113 -10.00 0.97 -19.03
N ASP A 114 -11.19 1.46 -18.70
CA ASP A 114 -12.41 0.65 -18.71
C ASP A 114 -12.79 0.22 -20.14
#